data_AF-A0A815PTZ6-F1
#
_entry.id   AF-A0A815PTZ6-F1
#
_cell.length_a   1.000
_cell.length_b   1.000
_cell.length_c   1.000
_cell.angle_alpha   90.00
_cell.angle_beta   90.00
_cell.angle_gamma   90.00
#
_symmetry.space_group_name_H-M   'P 1'
#
loop_
_entity.id
_entity.type
_entity.pdbx_description
1 polymer ?
#
loop_
_entity_poly.entity_id
_entity_poly.type
_entity_poly.pdbx_seq_one_letter_code
_entity_poly.pdbx_strand_id
1 'polypeptide(L)'
;MNNQISTDKNSLRMVNAFIIVDVQDCFITGNLALSNSSARQNGAEVVPIINHLLQTVSFDIIAFTHDWHPSNHISFFENLDERRKYLKGDQNKTYERMDTVTYTGP
;
A
#
# COMPACT_ATOMS: atom_id res chain seq x y z
N MET A 1 3.21 -45.51 -39.45
CA MET A 1 3.80 -45.22 -38.13
C MET A 1 4.54 -43.90 -38.26
N ASN A 2 3.96 -42.79 -37.79
CA ASN A 2 4.70 -41.53 -37.64
C ASN A 2 4.33 -40.97 -36.27
N ASN A 3 5.38 -40.84 -35.46
CA ASN A 3 5.34 -40.62 -34.02
C ASN A 3 4.61 -39.34 -33.65
N GLN A 4 3.62 -39.48 -32.76
CA GLN A 4 3.21 -38.39 -31.87
C GLN A 4 4.42 -38.00 -31.02
N ILE A 5 4.92 -36.78 -31.22
CA ILE A 5 5.78 -36.14 -30.22
C ILE A 5 4.82 -35.53 -29.20
N SER A 6 4.60 -36.24 -28.11
CA SER A 6 4.01 -35.66 -26.89
C SER A 6 5.02 -34.70 -26.31
N THR A 7 4.82 -33.40 -26.50
CA THR A 7 5.62 -32.36 -25.83
C THR A 7 5.07 -32.12 -24.44
N ASP A 8 5.62 -32.87 -23.50
CA ASP A 8 5.90 -32.55 -22.10
C ASP A 8 4.77 -32.08 -21.17
N LYS A 9 4.36 -33.04 -20.33
CA LYS A 9 3.82 -32.84 -18.99
C LYS A 9 4.89 -32.22 -18.07
N ASN A 10 5.02 -30.89 -18.07
CA ASN A 10 5.51 -30.02 -16.96
C ASN A 10 6.01 -28.66 -17.48
N SER A 11 5.23 -27.97 -18.30
CA SER A 11 5.45 -26.54 -18.51
C SER A 11 5.08 -25.80 -17.22
N LEU A 12 6.08 -25.49 -16.38
CA LEU A 12 5.90 -24.55 -15.27
C LEU A 12 5.63 -23.18 -15.87
N ARG A 13 4.35 -22.87 -16.11
CA ARG A 13 3.95 -21.52 -16.50
C ARG A 13 4.17 -20.59 -15.31
N MET A 14 5.00 -19.57 -15.52
CA MET A 14 5.19 -18.51 -14.54
C MET A 14 3.90 -17.67 -14.46
N VAL A 15 3.37 -17.52 -13.25
CA VAL A 15 2.19 -16.69 -12.98
C VAL A 15 2.65 -15.26 -12.82
N ASN A 16 2.06 -14.33 -13.57
CA ASN A 16 2.32 -12.90 -13.44
C ASN A 16 1.19 -12.21 -12.66
N ALA A 17 1.55 -11.35 -11.71
CA ALA A 17 0.60 -10.61 -10.89
C ALA A 17 0.83 -9.10 -11.03
N PHE A 18 -0.27 -8.35 -11.18
CA PHE A 18 -0.26 -6.89 -11.10
C PHE A 18 -0.95 -6.45 -9.81
N ILE A 19 -0.16 -5.86 -8.90
CA ILE A 19 -0.63 -5.40 -7.60
C ILE A 19 -0.66 -3.87 -7.63
N ILE A 20 -1.86 -3.30 -7.50
CA ILE A 20 -2.12 -1.87 -7.50
C ILE A 20 -2.26 -1.43 -6.06
N VAL A 21 -1.24 -0.73 -5.56
CA VAL A 21 -1.09 -0.43 -4.14
C VAL A 21 -1.62 0.96 -3.82
N ASP A 22 -2.63 1.02 -2.96
CA ASP A 22 -3.12 2.22 -2.26
C ASP A 22 -3.38 3.44 -3.18
N VAL A 23 -3.93 3.17 -4.37
CA VAL A 23 -4.40 4.22 -5.29
C VAL A 23 -5.78 4.71 -4.83
N GLN A 24 -5.81 5.38 -3.69
CA GLN A 24 -7.00 5.87 -2.99
C GLN A 24 -7.04 7.40 -3.00
N ASP A 25 -8.25 7.97 -2.90
CA ASP A 25 -8.45 9.43 -2.87
C ASP A 25 -7.62 10.12 -1.78
N CYS A 26 -7.44 9.47 -0.62
CA CYS A 26 -6.61 10.01 0.47
C CYS A 26 -5.18 10.36 0.03
N PHE A 27 -4.60 9.62 -0.91
CA PHE A 27 -3.24 9.83 -1.45
C PHE A 27 -3.21 10.66 -2.74
N ILE A 28 -4.37 10.88 -3.38
CA ILE A 28 -4.46 11.67 -4.60
C ILE A 28 -4.90 13.11 -4.31
N THR A 29 -6.05 13.28 -3.65
CA THR A 29 -6.69 14.59 -3.40
C THR A 29 -6.97 14.88 -1.92
N GLY A 30 -6.87 13.88 -1.04
CA GLY A 30 -7.19 13.99 0.37
C GLY A 30 -6.03 14.47 1.26
N ASN A 31 -6.16 14.19 2.57
CA ASN A 31 -5.22 14.69 3.59
C ASN A 31 -3.78 14.15 3.45
N LEU A 32 -3.61 13.00 2.80
CA LEU A 32 -2.31 12.38 2.52
C LEU A 32 -1.91 12.55 1.05
N ALA A 33 -2.52 13.50 0.33
CA ALA A 33 -2.21 13.74 -1.06
C ALA A 33 -0.70 13.90 -1.25
N LEU A 34 -0.14 13.22 -2.24
CA LEU A 34 1.31 13.26 -2.51
C LEU A 34 1.82 14.67 -2.83
N SER A 35 0.94 15.56 -3.25
CA SER A 35 1.23 16.99 -3.45
C SER A 35 1.55 17.72 -2.14
N ASN A 36 0.97 17.27 -1.02
CA ASN A 36 1.24 17.76 0.33
C ASN A 36 2.44 17.07 0.99
N SER A 37 2.94 15.99 0.40
CA SER A 37 4.11 15.25 0.89
C SER A 37 5.43 15.94 0.51
N SER A 38 6.54 15.47 1.07
CA SER A 38 7.89 15.92 0.69
C SER A 38 8.21 15.69 -0.78
N ALA A 39 7.59 14.70 -1.42
CA ALA A 39 7.80 14.38 -2.83
C ALA A 39 7.13 15.39 -3.77
N ARG A 40 6.08 16.09 -3.32
CA ARG A 40 5.32 17.09 -4.09
C ARG A 40 4.84 16.58 -5.46
N GLN A 41 4.44 15.31 -5.53
CA GLN A 41 4.01 14.64 -6.76
C GLN A 41 2.50 14.66 -6.91
N ASN A 42 2.01 14.57 -8.15
CA ASN A 42 0.59 14.41 -8.43
C ASN A 42 0.23 12.92 -8.49
N GLY A 43 -0.41 12.40 -7.43
CA GLY A 43 -0.82 11.00 -7.37
C GLY A 43 -1.80 10.58 -8.47
N ALA A 44 -2.53 11.52 -9.10
CA ALA A 44 -3.50 11.20 -10.15
C ALA A 44 -2.84 10.71 -11.45
N GLU A 45 -1.56 11.04 -11.68
CA GLU A 45 -0.85 10.72 -12.92
C GLU A 45 -0.66 9.22 -13.13
N VAL A 46 -0.68 8.43 -12.05
CA VAL A 46 -0.55 6.97 -12.13
C VAL A 46 -1.82 6.28 -12.64
N VAL A 47 -2.99 6.89 -12.45
CA VAL A 47 -4.30 6.30 -12.81
C VAL A 47 -4.41 5.97 -14.29
N PRO A 48 -4.13 6.88 -15.25
CA PRO A 48 -4.19 6.54 -16.67
C PRO A 48 -3.16 5.46 -17.07
N ILE A 49 -2.00 5.41 -16.41
CA ILE A 49 -0.96 4.40 -16.66
C ILE A 49 -1.45 3.02 -16.21
N ILE A 50 -2.01 2.92 -15.00
CA ILE A 50 -2.61 1.68 -14.49
C ILE A 50 -3.72 1.20 -15.42
N ASN A 51 -4.63 2.10 -15.81
CA ASN A 51 -5.73 1.77 -16.74
C ASN A 51 -5.19 1.26 -18.09
N HIS A 52 -4.12 1.85 -18.59
CA HIS A 52 -3.47 1.38 -19.81
C HIS A 52 -2.86 -0.02 -19.65
N LEU A 53 -2.19 -0.29 -18.53
CA LEU A 53 -1.61 -1.61 -18.25
C LEU A 53 -2.68 -2.70 -18.10
N LEU A 54 -3.79 -2.38 -17.43
CA LEU A 54 -4.94 -3.28 -17.30
C LEU A 54 -5.56 -3.65 -18.66
N GLN A 55 -5.44 -2.77 -19.66
CA GLN A 55 -5.98 -2.99 -21.00
C GLN A 55 -5.00 -3.68 -21.95
N THR A 56 -3.69 -3.46 -21.78
CA THR A 56 -2.68 -3.87 -22.76
C THR A 56 -1.87 -5.09 -22.36
N VAL A 57 -1.86 -5.45 -21.07
CA VAL A 57 -1.07 -6.57 -20.56
C VAL A 57 -2.01 -7.64 -19.98
N SER A 58 -1.80 -8.88 -20.39
CA SER A 58 -2.52 -10.03 -19.81
C SER A 58 -1.80 -10.51 -18.56
N PHE A 59 -2.33 -10.12 -17.40
CA PHE A 59 -1.91 -10.62 -16.10
C PHE A 59 -2.79 -11.80 -15.68
N ASP A 60 -2.20 -12.80 -15.04
CA ASP A 60 -2.91 -13.93 -14.45
C ASP A 60 -3.66 -13.52 -13.18
N ILE A 61 -3.10 -12.56 -12.43
CA ILE A 61 -3.67 -12.05 -11.19
C ILE A 61 -3.62 -10.53 -11.19
N ILE A 62 -4.75 -9.90 -10.85
CA ILE A 62 -4.83 -8.46 -10.60
C ILE A 62 -5.37 -8.29 -9.18
N ALA A 63 -4.66 -7.54 -8.35
CA ALA A 63 -5.05 -7.27 -6.97
C ALA A 63 -4.93 -5.78 -6.67
N PHE A 64 -5.87 -5.29 -5.87
CA PHE A 64 -5.87 -3.92 -5.35
C PHE A 64 -5.70 -4.00 -3.85
N THR A 65 -4.81 -3.18 -3.29
CA THR A 65 -4.74 -3.00 -1.84
C THR A 65 -5.50 -1.75 -1.44
N HIS A 66 -5.81 -1.67 -0.16
CA HIS A 66 -6.47 -0.53 0.43
C HIS A 66 -5.88 -0.29 1.81
N ASP A 67 -5.36 0.91 2.03
CA ASP A 67 -5.01 1.37 3.36
C ASP A 67 -6.32 1.58 4.15
N TRP A 68 -6.68 0.61 4.99
CA TRP A 68 -7.97 0.53 5.68
C TRP A 68 -7.79 0.54 7.20
N HIS A 69 -7.88 1.73 7.78
CA HIS A 69 -7.65 1.95 9.21
C HIS A 69 -8.95 2.20 9.97
N PRO A 70 -9.11 1.68 11.20
CA PRO A 70 -10.14 2.18 12.10
C PRO A 70 -9.84 3.63 12.49
N SER A 71 -10.87 4.39 12.93
CA SER A 71 -10.69 5.79 13.35
C SER A 71 -9.67 5.96 14.48
N ASN A 72 -9.52 4.94 15.32
CA ASN A 72 -8.59 4.90 16.44
C ASN A 72 -7.26 4.17 16.07
N HIS A 73 -6.84 4.17 14.81
CA HIS A 73 -5.62 3.47 14.40
C HIS A 73 -4.36 4.08 15.05
N ILE A 74 -3.38 3.21 15.37
CA ILE A 74 -2.17 3.57 16.12
C ILE A 74 -1.20 4.47 15.35
N SER A 75 -1.28 4.47 14.01
CA SER A 75 -0.43 5.32 13.16
C SER A 75 -0.90 6.77 13.10
N PHE A 76 -2.12 7.08 13.56
CA PHE A 76 -2.63 8.45 13.51
C PHE A 76 -2.08 9.25 14.68
N PHE A 77 -1.50 10.42 14.37
CA PHE A 77 -0.93 11.30 15.37
C PHE A 77 -2.00 11.81 16.34
N GLU A 78 -3.20 12.02 15.84
CA GLU A 78 -4.38 12.46 16.58
C GLU A 78 -4.79 11.45 17.68
N ASN A 79 -4.38 10.19 17.53
CA ASN A 79 -4.68 9.09 18.45
C ASN A 79 -3.55 8.82 19.46
N LEU A 80 -2.47 9.60 19.43
CA LEU A 80 -1.31 9.44 20.31
C LEU A 80 -1.70 9.60 21.79
N ASP A 81 -2.50 10.62 22.11
CA ASP A 81 -2.85 10.93 23.50
C ASP A 81 -3.71 9.84 24.14
N GLU A 82 -4.62 9.23 23.37
CA GLU A 82 -5.42 8.08 23.84
C GLU A 82 -4.55 6.88 24.24
N ARG A 83 -3.35 6.77 23.66
CA ARG A 83 -2.40 5.67 23.84
C ARG A 83 -1.16 6.07 24.62
N ARG A 84 -1.10 7.30 25.14
CA ARG A 84 0.08 7.87 25.80
C ARG A 84 0.62 6.92 26.87
N LYS A 85 -0.26 6.42 27.75
CA LYS A 85 0.09 5.46 28.82
C LYS A 85 0.81 4.17 28.37
N TYR A 86 0.74 3.81 27.09
CA TYR A 86 1.43 2.67 26.52
C TYR A 86 2.77 3.05 25.86
N LEU A 87 3.21 4.31 25.86
CA LEU A 87 4.50 4.69 25.30
C LEU A 87 5.67 4.10 26.10
N LYS A 88 6.64 3.49 25.40
CA LYS A 88 7.96 3.19 25.94
C LYS A 88 8.79 4.47 25.93
N GLY A 89 8.85 5.16 27.06
CA GLY A 89 9.66 6.38 27.20
C GLY A 89 8.98 7.45 28.07
N ASP A 90 9.37 8.70 27.84
CA ASP A 90 8.82 9.83 28.58
C ASP A 90 7.38 10.14 28.14
N GLN A 91 6.46 9.89 29.08
CA GLN A 91 5.03 10.12 28.96
C GLN A 91 4.68 11.60 28.84
N ASN A 92 5.55 12.49 29.32
CA ASN A 92 5.35 13.93 29.30
C ASN A 92 6.04 14.60 28.11
N LYS A 93 6.76 13.83 27.28
CA LYS A 93 7.36 14.37 26.07
C LYS A 93 6.26 14.87 25.12
N THR A 94 6.48 16.06 24.58
CA THR A 94 5.75 16.55 23.41
C THR A 94 6.33 15.88 22.17
N TYR A 95 5.47 15.21 21.42
CA TYR A 95 5.83 14.57 20.16
C TYR A 95 5.30 15.38 18.99
N GLU A 96 6.04 15.38 17.89
CA GLU A 96 5.63 16.01 16.63
C GLU A 96 5.21 14.97 15.59
N ARG A 97 4.54 15.41 14.53
CA ARG A 97 4.20 14.53 13.40
C ARG A 97 5.50 13.99 12.79
N MET A 98 5.54 12.70 12.49
CA MET A 98 6.73 11.96 12.02
C MET A 98 7.77 11.59 13.10
N ASP A 99 7.57 11.95 14.36
CA ASP A 99 8.39 11.39 15.44
C ASP A 99 8.21 9.86 15.53
N THR A 100 9.30 9.17 15.81
CA THR A 100 9.24 7.74 16.14
C THR A 100 8.74 7.56 17.57
N VAL A 101 7.59 6.91 17.71
CA VAL A 101 7.04 6.47 18.98
C VAL A 101 7.11 4.95 19.06
N THR A 102 7.43 4.43 20.24
CA THR A 102 7.37 2.99 20.51
C THR A 102 6.33 2.77 21.58
N TYR A 103 5.40 1.85 21.35
CA TYR A 103 4.44 1.45 22.36
C TYR A 103 4.92 0.16 23.04
N THR A 104 4.62 0.00 24.32
CA THR A 104 4.50 -1.31 24.94
C THR A 104 3.37 -2.00 24.20
N GLY A 105 3.64 -3.17 23.63
CA GLY A 105 2.57 -4.01 23.08
C GLY A 105 1.60 -4.43 24.18
N PRO A 106 0.66 -5.34 23.90
CA PRO A 106 0.33 -6.28 24.97
C PRO A 106 1.61 -6.84 25.62
#